data_AF-A0A7C9VJS8-F1
#
_entry.id   AF-A0A7C9VJS8-F1
#
_cell.length_a   1.000
_cell.length_b   1.000
_cell.length_c   1.000
_cell.angle_alpha   90.00
_cell.angle_beta   90.00
_cell.angle_gamma   90.00
#
_symmetry.space_group_name_H-M   'P 1'
#
loop_
_entity.id
_entity.type
_entity.pdbx_description
1 polymer ?
#
loop_
_entity_poly.entity_id
_entity_poly.type
_entity_poly.pdbx_seq_one_letter_code
_entity_poly.pdbx_strand_id
1 'polypeptide(L)' 'TLVDIIRALWLKAGPVINLDLRANPERLAKGDAVRFHAKVLAAIKAGDESGAREGIAADINNAAEVILSRGGLPEQ' A
#
# COMPACT_ATOMS: atom_id res chain seq x y z
N THR A 1 14.03 -2.86 -16.33
CA THR A 1 12.69 -3.40 -16.69
C THR A 1 11.63 -2.80 -15.77
N LEU A 2 10.33 -2.99 -16.05
CA LEU A 2 9.24 -2.54 -15.16
C LEU A 2 9.42 -3.07 -13.72
N VAL A 3 9.80 -4.34 -13.58
CA VAL A 3 9.97 -4.96 -12.25
C VAL A 3 11.14 -4.32 -11.49
N ASP A 4 12.21 -3.92 -12.17
CA ASP A 4 13.32 -3.21 -11.52
C ASP A 4 12.90 -1.84 -10.99
N ILE A 5 12.04 -1.13 -11.73
CA ILE A 5 11.47 0.15 -11.29
C ILE A 5 10.60 -0.05 -10.04
N ILE A 6 9.72 -1.06 -10.06
CA ILE A 6 8.88 -1.40 -8.91
C ILE A 6 9.74 -1.71 -7.68
N ARG A 7 10.82 -2.49 -7.84
CA ARG A 7 11.75 -2.79 -6.72
C ARG A 7 12.42 -1.53 -6.18
N ALA A 8 12.92 -0.66 -7.06
CA ALA A 8 13.55 0.60 -6.64
C ALA A 8 12.57 1.52 -5.89
N LEU A 9 11.31 1.59 -6.32
CA LEU A 9 10.26 2.36 -5.63
C LEU A 9 9.95 1.77 -4.24
N TRP A 10 9.89 0.44 -4.13
CA TRP A 10 9.68 -0.22 -2.83
C TRP A 10 10.81 0.04 -1.82
N LEU A 11 12.05 0.14 -2.28
CA LEU A 11 13.17 0.53 -1.40
C LEU A 11 12.99 1.93 -0.80
N LYS A 12 12.35 2.86 -1.53
CA LYS A 12 12.05 4.22 -1.04
C LYS A 12 10.82 4.24 -0.12
N ALA A 13 9.77 3.50 -0.46
CA ALA A 13 8.51 3.49 0.30
C ALA A 13 8.62 2.73 1.63
N GLY A 14 9.45 1.68 1.70
CA GLY A 14 9.59 0.80 2.86
C GLY A 14 9.86 1.51 4.18
N PRO A 15 10.88 2.40 4.28
CA PRO A 15 11.16 3.15 5.51
C PRO A 15 9.97 3.99 6.01
N VAL A 16 9.24 4.64 5.10
CA VAL A 16 8.08 5.49 5.43
C VAL A 16 6.93 4.64 5.97
N ILE A 17 6.62 3.52 5.30
CA ILE A 17 5.58 2.58 5.76
C ILE A 17 5.94 2.02 7.14
N ASN A 18 7.20 1.62 7.35
CA ASN A 18 7.66 1.09 8.63
C ASN A 18 7.61 2.13 9.76
N LEU A 19 7.82 3.41 9.46
CA LEU A 19 7.67 4.48 10.44
C LEU A 19 6.20 4.67 10.80
N ASP A 20 5.30 4.74 9.81
CA ASP A 20 3.87 4.89 10.05
C ASP A 20 3.28 3.73 10.84
N LEU A 21 3.63 2.48 10.50
CA LEU A 21 3.14 1.29 11.21
C LEU A 21 3.63 1.24 12.67
N ARG A 22 4.88 1.66 12.93
CA ARG A 22 5.42 1.75 14.29
C ARG A 22 4.73 2.82 15.12
N ALA A 23 4.40 3.95 14.51
CA ALA A 23 3.66 5.02 15.16
C ALA A 23 2.18 4.67 15.37
N ASN A 24 1.62 3.72 14.60
CA ASN A 24 0.19 3.42 14.57
C ASN A 24 -0.10 1.91 14.53
N PRO A 25 0.18 1.16 15.60
CA PRO A 25 -0.05 -0.28 15.63
C PRO A 25 -1.52 -0.66 15.41
N GLU A 26 -2.49 0.16 15.84
CA GLU A 26 -3.91 -0.06 15.52
C GLU A 26 -4.25 -0.05 14.02
N ARG A 27 -3.40 0.54 13.15
CA ARG A 27 -3.59 0.48 11.69
C ARG A 27 -3.50 -0.95 11.17
N LEU A 28 -2.67 -1.80 11.78
CA LEU A 28 -2.61 -3.23 11.47
C LEU A 28 -3.85 -3.97 11.98
N ALA A 29 -4.34 -3.59 13.17
CA ALA A 29 -5.46 -4.25 13.82
C ALA A 29 -6.83 -3.92 13.17
N LYS A 30 -7.00 -2.71 12.64
CA LYS A 30 -8.24 -2.24 11.99
C LYS A 30 -8.25 -2.45 10.47
N GLY A 31 -7.18 -3.02 9.90
CA GLY A 31 -6.60 -2.63 8.61
C GLY A 31 -7.44 -2.91 7.35
N ASP A 32 -7.81 -1.82 6.67
CA ASP A 32 -8.31 -1.82 5.28
C ASP A 32 -7.36 -2.54 4.29
N ALA A 33 -6.06 -2.61 4.58
CA ALA A 33 -5.06 -3.30 3.77
C ALA A 33 -5.42 -4.78 3.54
N VAL A 34 -5.88 -5.49 4.58
CA VAL A 34 -6.29 -6.90 4.46
C VAL A 34 -7.48 -7.03 3.51
N ARG A 35 -8.41 -6.07 3.55
CA ARG A 35 -9.57 -6.03 2.64
C ARG A 35 -9.13 -5.80 1.18
N PHE A 36 -8.20 -4.88 0.94
CA PHE A 36 -7.68 -4.65 -0.41
C PHE A 36 -6.92 -5.87 -0.95
N HIS A 37 -6.05 -6.48 -0.14
CA HIS A 37 -5.33 -7.70 -0.51
C HIS A 37 -6.29 -8.87 -0.81
N ALA A 38 -7.35 -9.04 -0.01
CA ALA A 38 -8.37 -10.05 -0.28
C ALA A 38 -9.10 -9.80 -1.60
N LYS A 39 -9.44 -8.54 -1.92
CA LYS A 39 -10.05 -8.15 -3.19
C LYS A 39 -9.12 -8.45 -4.38
N VAL A 40 -7.84 -8.08 -4.29
CA VAL A 40 -6.85 -8.36 -5.34
C VAL A 40 -6.68 -9.86 -5.54
N LEU A 41 -6.58 -10.64 -4.46
CA LEU A 41 -6.46 -12.10 -4.54
C LEU A 41 -7.67 -12.73 -5.22
N ALA A 42 -8.89 -12.28 -4.88
CA ALA A 42 -10.11 -12.78 -5.50
C ALA A 42 -10.15 -12.45 -7.00
N ALA A 43 -9.78 -11.23 -7.39
CA ALA A 43 -9.73 -10.80 -8.79
C ALA A 43 -8.71 -11.62 -9.59
N ILE A 44 -7.50 -11.83 -9.06
CA ILE A 44 -6.48 -12.67 -9.71
C ILE A 44 -6.99 -14.11 -9.89
N LYS A 45 -7.63 -14.70 -8.87
CA LYS A 45 -8.20 -16.06 -8.97
C LYS A 45 -9.30 -16.17 -10.03
N ALA A 46 -10.05 -15.09 -10.25
CA ALA A 46 -11.12 -15.03 -11.24
C ALA A 46 -10.62 -14.66 -12.65
N GLY A 47 -9.34 -14.32 -12.82
CA GLY A 47 -8.83 -13.77 -14.09
C GLY A 47 -9.32 -12.34 -14.38
N ASP A 48 -9.79 -11.63 -13.36
CA ASP A 48 -10.28 -10.25 -13.47
C ASP A 48 -9.11 -9.25 -13.38
N GLU A 49 -8.57 -8.88 -14.54
CA GLU A 49 -7.48 -7.92 -14.65
C GLU A 49 -7.85 -6.54 -14.09
N SER A 50 -9.06 -6.04 -14.41
CA SER A 50 -9.49 -4.70 -13.98
C SER A 50 -9.62 -4.66 -12.45
N GLY A 51 -10.25 -5.67 -11.86
CA GLY A 51 -10.40 -5.77 -10.41
C GLY A 51 -9.07 -5.87 -9.67
N ALA A 52 -8.10 -6.61 -10.22
CA ALA A 52 -6.76 -6.70 -9.65
C ALA A 52 -6.04 -5.35 -9.71
N ARG A 53 -6.10 -4.66 -10.86
CA ARG A 53 -5.50 -3.33 -11.06
C ARG A 53 -6.09 -2.29 -10.11
N GLU A 54 -7.42 -2.24 -10.03
CA GLU A 54 -8.13 -1.32 -9.14
C GLU A 54 -7.81 -1.58 -7.66
N GLY A 55 -7.77 -2.86 -7.26
CA GLY A 55 -7.46 -3.24 -5.88
C GLY A 55 -6.04 -2.83 -5.46
N ILE A 56 -5.05 -3.01 -6.34
CA ILE A 56 -3.67 -2.57 -6.10
C ILE A 56 -3.59 -1.04 -5.99
N ALA A 57 -4.25 -0.32 -6.90
CA ALA A 57 -4.25 1.15 -6.87
C ALA A 57 -4.93 1.70 -5.60
N ALA A 58 -6.04 1.12 -5.19
CA ALA A 58 -6.76 1.52 -3.98
C ALA A 58 -5.91 1.32 -2.71
N ASP A 59 -5.20 0.19 -2.60
CA ASP A 59 -4.32 -0.09 -1.47
C ASP A 59 -3.18 0.94 -1.35
N ILE A 60 -2.48 1.19 -2.47
CA ILE A 60 -1.36 2.14 -2.51
C ILE A 60 -1.84 3.56 -2.18
N ASN A 61 -2.95 4.00 -2.78
CA ASN A 61 -3.49 5.35 -2.56
C ASN A 61 -3.97 5.54 -1.12
N ASN A 62 -4.71 4.57 -0.56
CA ASN A 62 -5.16 4.65 0.82
C ASN A 62 -3.97 4.71 1.79
N ALA A 63 -2.94 3.89 1.57
CA ALA A 63 -1.72 3.94 2.38
C ALA A 63 -1.03 5.31 2.28
N ALA A 64 -0.93 5.88 1.09
CA ALA A 64 -0.35 7.20 0.87
C ALA A 64 -1.14 8.31 1.58
N GLU A 65 -2.48 8.31 1.47
CA GLU A 65 -3.35 9.28 2.15
C GLU A 65 -3.18 9.25 3.66
N VAL A 66 -3.13 8.05 4.26
CA VAL A 66 -2.91 7.90 5.70
C VAL A 66 -1.55 8.46 6.11
N ILE A 67 -0.49 8.16 5.35
CA ILE A 67 0.87 8.66 5.62
C ILE A 67 0.94 10.19 5.49
N LEU A 68 0.36 10.75 4.42
CA LEU A 68 0.43 12.18 4.12
C LEU A 68 -0.41 13.03 5.08
N SER A 69 -1.59 12.55 5.48
CA SER A 69 -2.48 13.26 6.41
C SER A 69 -1.86 13.51 7.79
N ARG A 70 -0.75 12.84 8.11
CA ARG A 70 -0.08 12.90 9.42
C ARG A 70 1.13 13.84 9.48
N GLY A 71 1.51 14.46 8.35
CA GLY A 71 2.53 15.51 8.31
C GLY A 71 3.96 15.09 8.73
N GLY A 72 4.22 13.79 8.88
CA GLY A 72 5.46 13.26 9.46
C GLY A 72 6.58 12.94 8.46
N LEU A 73 6.51 13.46 7.23
CA LEU A 73 7.62 13.31 6.30
C LEU A 73 8.69 14.37 6.65
N PRO A 74 9.93 13.99 6.98
CA PRO A 74 11.00 14.96 7.13
C PRO A 74 11.16 15.74 5.82
N GLU A 75 11.45 17.05 5.92
CA GLU A 75 11.84 17.84 4.75
C GLU A 75 13.02 17.16 4.04
N GLN A 76 12.97 17.14 2.71
CA GLN A 76 13.95 16.47 1.84
C GLN A 76 15.32 17.14 1.89
#